data_AF-A0A1I8BN71-F1
#
_entry.id   AF-A0A1I8BN71-F1
#
_cell.length_a   1.000
_cell.length_b   1.000
_cell.length_c   1.000
_cell.angle_alpha   90.00
_cell.angle_beta   90.00
_cell.angle_gamma   90.00
#
_symmetry.space_group_name_H-M   'P 1'
#
loop_
_entity.id
_entity.type
_entity.pdbx_description
1 polymer ?
#
loop_
_entity_poly.entity_id
_entity_poly.type
_entity_poly.pdbx_seq_one_letter_code
_entity_poly.pdbx_strand_id
1 'polypeptide(L)'
;MRKGTVGEHWVACYSDNPSIVEYFDSFAEEPNCDMRQSMLGSFSKVKQNKFALQSPLSDTCGHYCIYFLILRTKYNFSSTLQKLHSIPPGGRDIVLRRFVEHLSYIR
;
A
#
# COMPACT_ATOMS: atom_id res chain seq x y z
N MET A 1 -15.65 2.84 12.08
CA MET A 1 -14.22 2.44 12.08
C MET A 1 -14.17 0.95 12.37
N ARG A 2 -13.53 0.16 11.51
CA ARG A 2 -13.18 -1.23 11.85
C ARG A 2 -12.27 -1.17 13.07
N LYS A 3 -12.60 -1.91 14.13
CA LYS A 3 -11.64 -2.16 15.21
C LYS A 3 -10.48 -2.91 14.56
N GLY A 4 -9.28 -2.36 14.63
CA GLY A 4 -8.09 -3.03 14.13
C GLY A 4 -7.88 -4.34 14.89
N THR A 5 -8.22 -5.43 14.26
CA THR A 5 -7.90 -6.80 14.67
C THR A 5 -6.42 -7.04 14.32
N VAL A 6 -5.69 -7.69 15.21
CA VAL A 6 -4.25 -7.90 15.04
C VAL A 6 -3.99 -8.80 13.83
N GLY A 7 -3.24 -8.31 12.85
CA GLY A 7 -2.66 -9.12 11.77
C GLY A 7 -3.54 -9.43 10.55
N GLU A 8 -4.71 -8.81 10.39
CA GLU A 8 -5.61 -9.10 9.26
C GLU A 8 -5.32 -8.29 7.98
N HIS A 9 -4.66 -7.14 8.11
CA HIS A 9 -4.45 -6.23 6.99
C HIS A 9 -3.04 -5.66 6.96
N TRP A 10 -2.46 -5.62 5.77
CA TRP A 10 -1.15 -5.04 5.52
C TRP A 10 -1.29 -3.69 4.84
N VAL A 11 -0.53 -2.73 5.35
CA VAL A 11 -0.39 -1.37 4.82
C VAL A 11 1.09 -1.09 4.58
N ALA A 12 1.41 -0.18 3.66
CA ALA A 12 2.77 0.24 3.41
C ALA A 12 2.97 1.71 3.80
N CYS A 13 4.07 2.01 4.47
CA CYS A 13 4.54 3.37 4.70
C CYS A 13 5.87 3.57 3.98
N TYR A 14 6.00 4.69 3.27
CA TYR A 14 7.26 5.10 2.62
C TYR A 14 7.59 6.54 3.00
N SER A 15 8.85 6.83 3.29
CA SER A 15 9.32 8.17 3.61
C SER A 15 10.74 8.34 3.11
N ASP A 16 10.94 9.27 2.19
CA ASP A 16 12.25 9.78 1.75
C ASP A 16 12.57 11.15 2.37
N ASN A 17 11.68 11.69 3.20
CA ASN A 17 11.80 12.97 3.85
C ASN A 17 11.33 12.87 5.31
N PRO A 18 12.11 13.33 6.31
CA PRO A 18 11.76 13.24 7.73
C PRO A 18 10.39 13.84 8.12
N SER A 19 9.85 14.76 7.31
CA SER A 19 8.59 15.46 7.57
C SER A 19 7.38 14.92 6.81
N ILE A 20 7.58 14.07 5.79
CA ILE A 20 6.51 13.58 4.93
C ILE A 20 6.54 12.06 4.86
N VAL A 21 5.41 11.44 5.20
CA VAL A 21 5.19 10.00 5.00
C VAL A 21 4.09 9.75 3.98
N GLU A 22 4.27 8.70 3.20
CA GLU A 22 3.29 8.17 2.26
C GLU A 22 2.71 6.90 2.86
N TYR A 23 1.45 7.00 3.29
CA TYR A 23 0.65 5.90 3.77
C TYR A 23 -0.14 5.30 2.60
N PHE A 24 0.05 4.02 2.34
CA PHE A 24 -0.63 3.30 1.28
C PHE A 24 -1.45 2.16 1.87
N ASP A 25 -2.74 2.18 1.55
CA ASP A 25 -3.69 1.14 1.87
C ASP A 25 -4.36 0.68 0.57
N SER A 26 -4.30 -0.60 0.24
CA SER A 26 -4.88 -1.14 -0.98
C SER A 26 -6.41 -1.00 -1.05
N PHE A 27 -7.09 -0.81 0.09
CA PHE A 27 -8.51 -0.47 0.18
C PHE A 27 -8.78 1.04 0.28
N ALA A 28 -7.72 1.87 0.32
CA ALA A 28 -7.78 3.30 0.59
C ALA A 28 -8.48 3.66 1.91
N GLU A 29 -8.45 2.75 2.88
CA GLU A 29 -8.93 3.05 4.23
C GLU A 29 -7.98 4.01 4.94
N GLU A 30 -8.55 4.92 5.72
CA GLU A 30 -7.77 5.80 6.59
C GLU A 30 -7.02 4.99 7.66
N PRO A 31 -5.81 5.43 8.07
CA PRO A 31 -5.09 4.80 9.18
C PRO A 31 -5.97 4.73 10.43
N ASN A 32 -5.84 3.73 11.30
CA ASN A 32 -6.57 3.70 12.57
C ASN A 32 -6.02 4.75 13.56
N CYS A 33 -6.70 4.98 14.69
CA CYS A 33 -6.29 5.98 15.69
C CYS A 33 -4.87 5.73 16.21
N ASP A 34 -4.54 4.48 16.52
CA ASP A 34 -3.27 4.11 17.14
C ASP A 34 -2.12 4.33 16.17
N MET A 35 -2.27 3.92 14.90
CA MET A 35 -1.29 4.15 13.85
C MET A 35 -1.13 5.64 13.52
N ARG A 36 -2.23 6.40 13.51
CA ARG A 36 -2.19 7.86 13.37
C ARG A 36 -1.36 8.52 14.46
N GLN A 37 -1.53 8.09 15.71
CA GLN A 37 -0.86 8.73 16.84
C GLN A 37 0.60 8.28 17.01
N SER A 38 0.88 6.99 16.83
CA SER A 38 2.19 6.40 17.11
C SER A 38 3.17 6.49 15.94
N MET A 39 2.78 6.04 14.76
CA MET A 39 3.67 5.89 13.60
C MET A 39 3.61 7.10 12.66
N LEU A 40 2.41 7.62 12.41
CA LEU A 40 2.21 8.72 11.44
C LEU A 40 2.30 10.10 12.10
N GLY A 41 2.09 10.17 13.42
CA GLY A 41 2.00 11.42 14.19
C GLY A 41 3.30 12.21 14.26
N SER A 42 4.45 11.57 13.98
CA SER A 42 5.75 12.22 13.92
C SER A 42 5.99 13.02 12.63
N PHE A 43 5.13 12.84 11.62
CA PHE A 43 5.26 13.51 10.33
C PHE A 43 4.33 14.72 10.25
N SER A 44 4.80 15.83 9.70
CA SER A 44 3.96 17.03 9.51
C SER A 44 2.96 16.87 8.37
N LYS A 45 3.21 15.91 7.46
CA LYS A 45 2.33 15.61 6.34
C LYS A 45 2.26 14.12 6.06
N VAL A 46 1.03 13.62 5.96
CA VAL A 46 0.72 12.25 5.51
C VAL A 46 0.06 12.34 4.14
N LYS A 47 0.64 11.67 3.14
CA LYS A 47 0.01 11.46 1.83
C LYS A 47 -0.66 10.08 1.82
N GLN A 48 -1.85 9.99 1.27
CA GLN A 48 -2.61 8.74 1.16
C GLN A 48 -3.22 8.56 -0.23
N ASN A 49 -3.32 7.31 -0.69
CA ASN A 49 -4.06 7.00 -1.90
C ASN A 49 -5.58 7.12 -1.65
N LYS A 50 -6.29 7.72 -2.60
CA LYS A 50 -7.72 8.03 -2.44
C LYS A 50 -8.68 6.98 -3.00
N PHE A 51 -8.13 5.99 -3.71
CA PHE A 51 -8.92 5.00 -4.43
C PHE A 51 -8.50 3.60 -4.01
N ALA A 52 -9.49 2.76 -3.73
CA ALA A 52 -9.30 1.34 -3.51
C ALA A 52 -8.80 0.69 -4.80
N LEU A 53 -7.76 -0.13 -4.69
CA LEU A 53 -7.16 -0.84 -5.80
C LEU A 53 -7.39 -2.35 -5.72
N GLN A 54 -7.49 -2.89 -4.50
CA GLN A 54 -7.72 -4.31 -4.25
C GLN A 54 -9.21 -4.67 -4.27
N SER A 55 -9.51 -5.89 -4.71
CA SER A 55 -10.85 -6.45 -4.60
C SER A 55 -11.23 -6.73 -3.12
N PRO A 56 -12.45 -6.39 -2.66
CA PRO A 56 -12.89 -6.67 -1.29
C PRO A 56 -12.87 -8.14 -0.87
N LEU A 57 -12.86 -9.07 -1.84
CA LEU A 57 -12.89 -10.53 -1.61
C LEU A 57 -11.49 -11.16 -1.65
N SER A 58 -10.44 -10.35 -1.77
CA SER A 58 -9.06 -10.80 -1.98
C SER A 58 -8.23 -10.64 -0.72
N ASP A 59 -7.24 -11.51 -0.55
CA ASP A 59 -6.27 -11.53 0.56
C ASP A 59 -4.90 -10.93 0.16
N THR A 60 -4.85 -10.19 -0.95
CA THR A 60 -3.60 -9.76 -1.58
C THR A 60 -3.02 -8.44 -1.05
N CYS A 61 -3.50 -7.89 0.07
CA CYS A 61 -3.05 -6.59 0.60
C CYS A 61 -1.54 -6.48 0.79
N GLY A 62 -0.89 -7.53 1.30
CA GLY A 62 0.57 -7.59 1.42
C GLY A 62 1.30 -7.54 0.08
N HIS A 63 0.72 -8.11 -0.98
CA HIS A 63 1.29 -8.09 -2.33
C HIS A 63 1.24 -6.69 -2.93
N TYR A 64 0.15 -5.96 -2.70
CA TYR A 64 0.03 -4.54 -3.04
C TYR A 64 1.09 -3.71 -2.31
N CYS A 65 1.32 -3.97 -1.01
CA CYS A 65 2.35 -3.28 -0.23
C CYS A 65 3.76 -3.49 -0.81
N ILE A 66 4.12 -4.74 -1.12
CA ILE A 66 5.43 -5.08 -1.72
C ILE A 66 5.59 -4.38 -3.07
N TYR A 67 4.58 -4.46 -3.95
CA TYR A 67 4.64 -3.84 -5.26
C TYR A 67 4.71 -2.31 -5.17
N PHE A 68 3.93 -1.69 -4.29
CA PHE A 68 3.98 -0.25 -4.01
C PHE A 68 5.39 0.18 -3.60
N LEU A 69 6.00 -0.49 -2.61
CA LEU A 69 7.33 -0.15 -2.12
C LEU A 69 8.41 -0.30 -3.21
N ILE A 70 8.33 -1.36 -4.03
CA ILE A 70 9.24 -1.55 -5.17
C ILE A 70 9.08 -0.41 -6.19
N LEU A 71 7.84 -0.07 -6.58
CA LEU A 71 7.60 1.04 -7.50
C LEU A 71 8.08 2.37 -6.91
N ARG A 72 7.94 2.57 -5.59
CA ARG A 72 8.42 3.79 -4.93
C ARG A 72 9.93 3.98 -4.99
N THR A 73 10.73 2.91 -5.13
CA THR A 73 12.17 3.08 -5.40
C THR A 73 12.48 3.71 -6.75
N LYS A 74 11.51 3.74 -7.69
CA LYS A 74 11.71 4.19 -9.08
C LYS A 74 10.87 5.40 -9.47
N TYR A 75 9.71 5.56 -8.84
CA TYR A 75 8.70 6.56 -9.22
C TYR A 75 8.20 7.29 -8.00
N ASN A 76 7.87 8.58 -8.15
CA ASN A 76 7.18 9.34 -7.11
C ASN A 76 5.79 8.72 -6.76
N PHE A 77 5.18 9.19 -5.67
CA PHE A 77 3.89 8.68 -5.19
C PHE A 77 2.80 8.66 -6.26
N SER A 78 2.54 9.79 -6.92
CA SER A 78 1.48 9.91 -7.92
C SER A 78 1.70 8.97 -9.11
N SER A 79 2.93 8.91 -9.63
CA SER A 79 3.29 8.00 -10.73
C SER A 79 3.24 6.52 -10.32
N THR A 80 3.55 6.22 -9.06
CA THR A 80 3.40 4.86 -8.50
C THR A 80 1.93 4.43 -8.48
N LEU A 81 1.04 5.29 -7.96
CA LEU A 81 -0.40 5.02 -7.95
C LEU A 81 -0.97 4.89 -9.35
N GLN A 82 -0.53 5.72 -10.31
CA GLN A 82 -0.95 5.59 -11.72
C GLN A 82 -0.54 4.23 -12.31
N LYS A 83 0.68 3.75 -12.03
CA LYS A 83 1.14 2.45 -12.51
C LYS A 83 0.33 1.30 -11.92
N LEU A 84 0.11 1.31 -10.61
CA LEU A 84 -0.80 0.35 -9.95
C LEU A 84 -2.20 0.37 -10.57
N HIS A 85 -2.74 1.56 -10.81
CA HIS A 85 -4.08 1.74 -11.38
C HIS A 85 -4.18 1.29 -12.84
N SER A 86 -3.09 1.39 -13.62
CA SER A 86 -3.04 0.98 -15.03
C SER A 86 -3.22 -0.52 -15.23
N ILE A 87 -3.01 -1.34 -14.19
CA ILE A 87 -3.31 -2.77 -14.23
C ILE A 87 -4.84 -2.94 -14.17
N PRO A 88 -5.47 -3.65 -15.13
CA PRO A 88 -6.92 -3.81 -15.19
C PRO A 88 -7.49 -4.39 -13.88
N PRO A 89 -8.55 -3.79 -13.29
CA PRO A 89 -9.10 -4.21 -12.00
C PRO A 89 -9.44 -5.71 -11.92
N GLY A 90 -10.00 -6.29 -12.98
CA GLY A 90 -10.41 -7.70 -13.01
C GLY A 90 -9.29 -8.72 -12.91
N GLY A 91 -8.03 -8.33 -13.16
CA GLY A 91 -6.87 -9.22 -13.08
C GLY A 91 -5.77 -8.72 -12.13
N ARG A 92 -5.94 -7.54 -11.53
CA ARG A 92 -4.88 -6.85 -10.79
C ARG A 92 -4.33 -7.69 -9.64
N ASP A 93 -5.21 -8.23 -8.81
CA ASP A 93 -4.84 -9.04 -7.65
C ASP A 93 -4.05 -10.30 -8.04
N ILE A 94 -4.44 -10.96 -9.14
CA ILE A 94 -3.74 -12.14 -9.69
C ILE A 94 -2.35 -11.75 -10.21
N VAL A 95 -2.25 -10.64 -10.93
CA VAL A 95 -0.98 -10.14 -11.46
C VAL A 95 0.00 -9.82 -10.34
N LEU A 96 -0.46 -9.13 -9.29
CA LEU A 96 0.39 -8.78 -8.15
C LEU A 96 0.78 -10.00 -7.33
N ARG A 97 -0.13 -10.97 -7.14
CA ARG A 97 0.21 -12.25 -6.51
C ARG A 97 1.35 -12.95 -7.23
N ARG A 98 1.20 -13.17 -8.55
CA ARG A 98 2.22 -13.81 -9.39
C ARG A 98 3.53 -13.05 -9.41
N PHE A 99 3.48 -11.72 -9.38
CA PHE A 99 4.68 -10.89 -9.33
C PHE A 99 5.49 -11.16 -8.06
N VAL A 100 4.87 -11.16 -6.88
CA VAL A 100 5.57 -11.40 -5.61
C VAL A 100 6.02 -12.86 -5.49
N GLU A 101 5.19 -13.81 -5.92
CA GLU A 101 5.59 -15.22 -6.03
C GLU A 101 6.86 -15.35 -6.87
N HIS A 102 6.90 -14.74 -8.06
CA HIS A 102 8.08 -14.74 -8.92
C HIS A 102 9.32 -14.14 -8.24
N LEU A 103 9.18 -13.01 -7.52
CA LEU A 103 10.28 -12.43 -6.75
C LEU A 103 10.85 -13.39 -5.71
N SER A 104 10.00 -14.21 -5.07
CA SER A 104 10.44 -15.17 -4.05
C SER A 104 11.31 -16.31 -4.61
N TYR A 105 11.24 -16.56 -5.91
CA TYR A 105 12.05 -17.58 -6.59
C TYR A 105 13.39 -17.05 -7.12
N ILE A 106 13.54 -15.73 -7.26
CA ILE A 106 14.81 -15.11 -7.65
C ILE A 106 15.64 -14.94 -6.37
N ARG A 107 16.50 -15.92 -6.08
CA ARG A 107 17.53 -15.85 -5.04
C ARG A 107 18.85 -15.35 -5.60
#